data_AF-A0A917DKW9-F1
#
_entry.id   AF-A0A917DKW9-F1
#
_cell.length_a   1.000
_cell.length_b   1.000
_cell.length_c   1.000
_cell.angle_alpha   90.00
_cell.angle_beta   90.00
_cell.angle_gamma   90.00
#
_symmetry.space_group_name_H-M   'P 1'
#
loop_
_entity.id
_entity.type
_entity.pdbx_description
1 polymer ?
#
loop_
_entity_poly.entity_id
_entity_poly.type
_entity_poly.pdbx_seq_one_letter_code
_entity_poly.pdbx_strand_id
1 'polypeptide(L)' 'MISQILIMIFGSLAIWFVGRKEHWKRWGYIFGILGQPFWIYTAINNEQWGILAMTFFYTYSWSMGIYNYWIKK' A
#
# COMPACT_ATOMS: atom_id res chain seq x y z
N MET A 1 2.80 1.48 -18.06
CA MET A 1 1.32 1.40 -18.03
C MET A 1 0.82 0.37 -17.02
N ILE A 2 1.28 -0.89 -17.08
CA ILE A 2 0.84 -1.96 -16.15
C ILE A 2 1.02 -1.56 -14.67
N SER A 3 2.17 -0.99 -14.29
CA SER A 3 2.43 -0.55 -12.91
C SER A 3 1.41 0.50 -12.42
N GLN A 4 0.99 1.43 -13.29
CA GLN A 4 0.00 2.46 -12.93
C GLN A 4 -1.39 1.86 -12.72
N ILE A 5 -1.78 0.88 -13.55
CA ILE A 5 -3.04 0.14 -13.39
C ILE A 5 -3.04 -0.61 -12.05
N LEU A 6 -1.94 -1.27 -11.72
CA LEU A 6 -1.82 -2.02 -10.46
C LEU A 6 -1.77 -1.08 -9.25
N ILE A 7 -1.08 0.06 -9.34
CA ILE A 7 -1.13 1.12 -8.33
C ILE A 7 -2.57 1.58 -8.10
N MET A 8 -3.32 1.84 -9.17
CA MET A 8 -4.71 2.29 -9.09
C MET A 8 -5.60 1.25 -8.41
N ILE A 9 -5.51 -0.02 -8.83
CA ILE A 9 -6.32 -1.11 -8.27
C ILE A 9 -5.98 -1.33 -6.79
N PHE A 10 -4.70 -1.56 -6.47
CA PHE A 10 -4.28 -1.84 -5.10
C PHE A 10 -4.47 -0.63 -4.17
N GLY A 11 -4.17 0.58 -4.64
CA GLY A 11 -4.37 1.81 -3.88
C GLY A 11 -5.84 2.09 -3.57
N SER A 12 -6.71 1.95 -4.57
CA SER A 12 -8.16 2.15 -4.40
C SER A 12 -8.75 1.12 -3.44
N LEU A 13 -8.39 -0.16 -3.60
CA LEU A 13 -8.82 -1.22 -2.69
C LEU A 13 -8.28 -0.97 -1.27
N ALA A 14 -7.00 -0.65 -1.11
CA ALA A 14 -6.40 -0.39 0.20
C ALA A 14 -7.18 0.67 0.98
N ILE A 15 -7.42 1.83 0.36
CA ILE A 15 -8.13 2.94 0.99
C ILE A 15 -9.58 2.57 1.27
N TRP A 16 -10.28 1.96 0.30
CA TRP A 16 -11.68 1.57 0.46
C TRP A 16 -11.87 0.61 1.62
N PHE A 17 -11.00 -0.42 1.72
CA PHE A 17 -11.06 -1.40 2.80
C PHE A 17 -10.73 -0.76 4.16
N VAL A 18 -9.68 0.07 4.27
CA VAL A 18 -9.31 0.74 5.53
C VAL A 18 -10.43 1.62 6.09
N GLY A 19 -11.25 2.20 5.21
CA GLY A 19 -12.40 3.02 5.60
C GLY A 19 -13.60 2.23 6.15
N ARG A 20 -13.62 0.90 6.04
CA ARG A 20 -14.73 0.06 6.56
C ARG A 20 -14.58 -0.13 8.07
N LYS A 21 -15.71 -0.13 8.79
CA LYS A 21 -15.76 -0.43 10.24
C LYS A 21 -15.68 -1.92 10.55
N GLU A 22 -15.96 -2.75 9.56
CA GLU A 22 -16.07 -4.20 9.71
C GLU A 22 -14.70 -4.90 9.71
N HIS A 23 -14.71 -6.20 9.99
CA HIS A 23 -13.56 -7.13 9.87
C HIS A 23 -12.85 -7.08 8.52
N TRP A 24 -13.46 -6.45 7.51
CA TRP A 24 -12.87 -6.19 6.21
C TRP A 24 -11.70 -5.20 6.29
N LYS A 25 -11.67 -4.27 7.25
CA LYS A 25 -10.62 -3.23 7.40
C LYS A 25 -9.19 -3.74 7.28
N ARG A 26 -8.92 -4.88 7.93
CA ARG A 26 -7.59 -5.50 8.00
C ARG A 26 -7.02 -5.90 6.63
N TRP A 27 -7.87 -6.16 5.64
CA TRP A 27 -7.45 -6.49 4.28
C TRP A 27 -6.90 -5.28 3.53
N GLY A 28 -7.35 -4.08 3.89
CA GLY A 28 -6.85 -2.85 3.29
C GLY A 28 -5.34 -2.66 3.49
N TYR A 29 -4.81 -3.11 4.63
CA TYR A 29 -3.36 -3.08 4.88
C TYR A 29 -2.58 -4.05 4.00
N ILE A 30 -3.17 -5.20 3.63
CA ILE A 30 -2.55 -6.16 2.70
C ILE A 30 -2.50 -5.56 1.28
N PHE A 31 -3.63 -5.02 0.80
CA PHE A 31 -3.66 -4.33 -0.50
C PHE A 31 -2.69 -3.15 -0.54
N GLY A 32 -2.56 -2.41 0.57
CA GLY A 32 -1.61 -1.33 0.72
C GLY A 32 -0.17 -1.77 0.47
N ILE A 33 0.27 -2.88 1.08
CA ILE A 33 1.60 -3.47 0.82
C ILE A 33 1.74 -3.97 -0.61
N LEU A 34 0.75 -4.67 -1.15
CA LEU A 34 0.81 -5.21 -2.52
C LEU A 34 0.97 -4.09 -3.57
N GLY A 35 0.48 -2.89 -3.29
CA GLY A 35 0.68 -1.71 -4.14
C GLY A 35 2.11 -1.14 -4.10
N GLN A 36 2.87 -1.35 -3.03
CA GLN A 36 4.17 -0.69 -2.82
C GLN A 36 5.25 -1.07 -3.84
N PRO A 37 5.41 -2.36 -4.26
CA PRO A 37 6.37 -2.72 -5.30
C PRO A 37 6.17 -1.94 -6.61
N PHE A 38 4.93 -1.66 -6.98
CA PHE A 38 4.61 -0.91 -8.21
C PHE A 38 4.92 0.58 -8.05
N TRP A 39 4.68 1.15 -6.87
CA TRP A 39 5.10 2.52 -6.53
C TRP A 39 6.62 2.66 -6.54
N ILE A 40 7.36 1.72 -5.93
CA ILE A 40 8.83 1.70 -5.94
C ILE A 40 9.36 1.62 -7.38
N TYR A 41 8.86 0.67 -8.16
CA TYR A 41 9.25 0.51 -9.57
C TYR A 41 8.99 1.77 -10.38
N THR A 42 7.82 2.38 -10.22
CA THR A 42 7.45 3.60 -10.95
C THR A 42 8.31 4.78 -10.52
N ALA A 43 8.56 4.93 -9.22
CA ALA A 43 9.35 6.03 -8.68
C ALA A 43 10.81 5.97 -9.13
N ILE A 44 11.43 4.79 -9.13
CA ILE A 44 12.81 4.61 -9.60
C ILE A 44 12.92 4.90 -11.10
N ASN A 45 12.04 4.34 -11.93
CA ASN A 45 12.10 4.51 -13.39
C ASN A 45 11.82 5.95 -13.86
N ASN A 46 11.16 6.76 -13.03
CA ASN A 46 10.85 8.16 -13.34
C ASN A 46 11.68 9.14 -12.47
N GLU A 47 12.71 8.66 -11.77
CA GLU A 47 13.61 9.46 -10.91
C GLU A 47 12.87 10.28 -9.84
N GLN A 48 11.72 9.79 -9.37
CA GLN A 48 10.86 10.45 -8.39
C GLN A 48 11.30 10.12 -6.96
N TRP A 49 12.46 10.62 -6.55
CA TRP A 49 13.06 10.31 -5.24
C TRP A 49 12.20 10.70 -4.05
N GLY A 50 11.47 11.82 -4.14
CA GLY A 50 10.51 12.23 -3.11
C GLY A 50 9.38 11.22 -2.94
N ILE A 51 8.82 10.72 -4.05
CA ILE A 51 7.80 9.68 -4.04
C ILE A 51 8.37 8.35 -3.54
N LEU A 52 9.62 8.02 -3.89
CA LEU A 52 10.28 6.82 -3.41
C LEU A 52 10.43 6.84 -1.87
N ALA A 53 10.87 7.95 -1.31
CA ALA A 53 10.95 8.14 0.15
C ALA A 53 9.58 8.00 0.83
N MET A 54 8.54 8.63 0.28
CA MET A 54 7.16 8.48 0.77
C MET A 54 6.67 7.03 0.68
N THR A 55 7.01 6.32 -0.38
CA THR A 55 6.63 4.93 -0.59
C THR A 55 7.25 4.02 0.47
N PHE A 56 8.50 4.26 0.89
CA PHE A 56 9.08 3.53 2.01
C PHE A 56 8.35 3.80 3.32
N PHE A 57 8.00 5.06 3.60
CA PHE A 57 7.21 5.41 4.77
C PHE A 57 5.81 4.76 4.76
N TYR A 58 5.16 4.73 3.59
CA TYR A 58 3.88 4.03 3.42
C TYR A 58 4.02 2.53 3.59
N THR A 59 5.07 1.92 3.03
CA THR A 59 5.37 0.50 3.22
C THR A 59 5.50 0.14 4.70
N TYR A 60 6.21 0.97 5.47
CA TYR A 60 6.31 0.81 6.92
C TYR A 60 4.94 0.93 7.61
N SER A 61 4.18 1.96 7.27
CA SER A 61 2.84 2.22 7.84
C SER A 61 1.85 1.08 7.55
N TRP A 62 1.85 0.56 6.32
CA TRP A 62 1.04 -0.60 5.94
C TRP A 62 1.48 -1.87 6.68
N SER A 63 2.79 -2.09 6.83
CA SER A 63 3.35 -3.21 7.59
C SER A 63 2.96 -3.16 9.07
N MET A 64 2.97 -1.96 9.68
CA MET A 64 2.50 -1.77 11.05
C MET A 64 1.02 -2.13 11.18
N GLY A 65 0.20 -1.75 10.20
CA GLY A 65 -1.20 -2.17 10.12
C GLY A 65 -1.38 -3.68 10.01
N ILE A 66 -0.60 -4.35 9.14
CA ILE A 66 -0.63 -5.82 9.06
C ILE A 66 -0.23 -6.44 10.39
N TYR A 67 0.86 -5.97 11.01
CA TYR A 67 1.31 -6.47 12.29
C TYR A 67 0.22 -6.35 13.36
N ASN A 68 -0.41 -5.18 13.50
CA ASN A 68 -1.44 -4.94 14.52
C ASN A 68 -2.73 -5.75 14.32
N TYR A 69 -3.14 -6.00 13.07
CA TYR A 69 -4.42 -6.66 12.78
C TYR A 69 -4.33 -8.16 12.47
N TRP A 70 -3.13 -8.65 12.12
CA TRP A 70 -2.93 -10.05 11.71
C TRP A 70 -1.90 -10.81 12.55
N ILE A 71 -0.85 -10.16 13.04
CA ILE A 71 0.27 -10.83 13.73
C ILE A 71 0.14 -10.72 15.25
N LYS A 72 0.03 -9.49 15.76
CA LYS A 72 -0.07 -9.16 17.19
C LYS A 72 -1.44 -9.51 17.80
N LYS A 73 -2.24 -10.31 17.08
CA LYS A 73 -3.65 -10.55 17.40
C LYS A 73 -3.81 -11.22 18.77
#